data_AF-A0AAP2W729-F1
#
_entry.id   AF-A0AAP2W729-F1
#
_cell.length_a   1.000
_cell.length_b   1.000
_cell.length_c   1.000
_cell.angle_alpha   90.00
_cell.angle_beta   90.00
_cell.angle_gamma   90.00
#
_symmetry.space_group_name_H-M   'P 1'
#
loop_
_entity.id
_entity.type
_entity.pdbx_description
1 polymer ?
#
loop_
_entity_poly.entity_id
_entity_poly.type
_entity_poly.pdbx_seq_one_letter_code
_entity_poly.pdbx_strand_id
1 'polypeptide(L)'
;MKPYFIIAIFILVTSVIGVVLSEEMVMLFLFAELASLVSFYMFFSVIIPSLFPEYKKVEENFNCGANDLYLDPEEAYGPRTPFGGVKNK
;
A
#
# COMPACT_ATOMS: atom_id res chain seq x y z
N MET A 1 6.38 -2.19 6.33
CA MET A 1 5.98 -1.81 4.96
C MET A 1 6.69 -2.71 3.97
N LYS A 2 6.02 -3.19 2.92
CA LYS A 2 6.66 -4.02 1.89
C LYS A 2 7.80 -3.20 1.23
N PRO A 3 8.97 -3.79 0.94
CA PRO A 3 10.12 -3.06 0.38
C PRO A 3 9.79 -2.29 -0.91
N TYR A 4 8.85 -2.82 -1.69
CA TYR A 4 8.34 -2.20 -2.92
C TYR A 4 7.70 -0.82 -2.72
N PHE A 5 7.10 -0.54 -1.55
CA PHE A 5 6.48 0.75 -1.27
C PHE A 5 7.53 1.85 -1.06
N ILE A 6 8.63 1.51 -0.36
CA ILE A 6 9.76 2.43 -0.16
C ILE A 6 10.37 2.77 -1.52
N ILE A 7 10.58 1.76 -2.37
CA ILE A 7 11.10 1.94 -3.72
C ILE A 7 10.17 2.84 -4.55
N ALA A 8 8.84 2.61 -4.49
CA ALA A 8 7.88 3.45 -5.20
C ALA A 8 7.92 4.93 -4.75
N ILE A 9 8.05 5.19 -3.44
CA ILE A 9 8.21 6.56 -2.93
C ILE A 9 9.50 7.19 -3.47
N PHE A 10 10.62 6.46 -3.44
CA PHE A 10 11.89 6.97 -3.97
C PHE A 10 11.76 7.34 -5.45
N ILE A 11 11.15 6.47 -6.27
CA ILE A 11 10.95 6.74 -7.70
C ILE A 11 10.02 7.95 -7.89
N LEU A 12 8.96 8.08 -7.09
CA LEU A 12 8.07 9.25 -7.18
C LEU A 12 8.84 10.55 -6.90
N VAL A 13 9.62 10.59 -5.81
CA VAL A 13 10.39 11.77 -5.42
C VAL A 13 11.42 12.14 -6.48
N THR A 14 12.17 11.16 -7.01
CA THR A 14 13.13 11.42 -8.07
C THR A 14 12.47 11.88 -9.37
N SER A 15 11.27 11.35 -9.69
CA SER A 15 10.51 11.80 -10.85
C SER A 15 10.08 13.26 -10.72
N VAL A 16 9.57 13.67 -9.55
CA VAL A 16 9.17 15.07 -9.30
C VAL A 16 10.37 16.02 -9.37
N ILE A 17 11.51 15.64 -8.76
CA ILE A 17 12.75 16.41 -8.87
C ILE A 17 13.21 16.49 -10.34
N GLY A 18 13.13 15.38 -11.06
CA GLY A 18 13.45 15.29 -12.48
C GLY A 18 12.62 16.26 -13.33
N VAL A 19 11.31 16.36 -13.08
CA VAL A 19 10.44 17.36 -13.76
C VAL A 19 10.91 18.78 -13.47
N VAL A 20 11.22 19.11 -12.20
CA VAL A 20 11.61 20.48 -11.82
C VAL A 20 12.94 20.91 -12.44
N LEU A 21 13.87 19.97 -12.61
CA LEU A 21 15.22 20.26 -13.11
C LEU A 21 15.37 20.08 -14.63
N SER A 22 14.36 19.55 -15.32
CA SER A 22 14.47 19.26 -16.75
C SER A 22 14.15 20.50 -17.58
N GLU A 23 15.09 20.89 -18.44
CA GLU A 23 14.90 21.97 -19.43
C GLU A 23 14.41 21.44 -20.78
N GLU A 24 14.71 20.17 -21.09
CA GLU A 24 14.28 19.53 -22.33
C GLU A 24 12.85 18.98 -22.22
N MET A 25 12.02 19.31 -23.22
CA MET A 25 10.64 18.82 -23.36
C MET A 25 10.54 17.29 -23.28
N VAL A 26 11.47 16.57 -23.91
CA VAL A 26 11.45 15.11 -23.93
C VAL A 26 11.66 14.53 -22.53
N MET A 27 12.59 15.10 -21.77
CA MET A 27 12.88 14.68 -20.39
C MET A 27 11.72 15.03 -19.45
N LEU A 28 11.08 16.19 -19.64
CA LEU A 28 9.87 16.56 -18.90
C LEU A 28 8.74 15.55 -19.10
N PHE A 29 8.46 15.15 -20.34
CA PHE A 29 7.44 14.14 -20.64
C PHE A 29 7.78 12.78 -20.02
N LEU A 30 9.04 12.36 -20.08
CA LEU A 30 9.49 11.09 -19.50
C LEU A 30 9.30 11.06 -17.97
N PHE A 31 9.70 12.11 -17.27
CA PHE A 31 9.53 12.18 -15.80
C PHE A 31 8.07 12.34 -15.39
N ALA A 32 7.27 13.06 -16.17
CA ALA A 32 5.84 13.18 -15.94
C ALA A 32 5.13 11.83 -16.11
N GLU A 33 5.48 11.07 -17.16
CA GLU A 33 4.94 9.73 -17.38
C GLU A 33 5.34 8.78 -16.24
N LEU A 34 6.61 8.79 -15.84
CA LEU A 34 7.11 7.98 -14.74
C LEU A 34 6.39 8.29 -13.41
N ALA A 35 6.20 9.57 -13.10
CA ALA A 35 5.46 10.01 -11.92
C ALA A 35 3.99 9.53 -11.97
N SER A 36 3.35 9.59 -13.14
CA SER A 36 1.97 9.14 -13.31
C SER A 36 1.80 7.64 -13.07
N LEU A 37 2.69 6.81 -13.64
CA LEU A 37 2.67 5.35 -13.47
C LEU A 37 2.87 4.94 -12.01
N VAL A 38 3.84 5.55 -11.33
CA VAL A 38 4.12 5.27 -9.92
C VAL A 38 2.97 5.73 -9.02
N SER A 39 2.35 6.87 -9.34
CA SER A 39 1.16 7.36 -8.63
C SER A 39 -0.02 6.40 -8.77
N PHE A 40 -0.29 5.90 -9.98
CA PHE A 40 -1.33 4.88 -10.19
C PHE A 40 -1.01 3.59 -9.42
N TYR A 41 0.22 3.12 -9.47
CA TYR A 41 0.64 1.95 -8.70
C TYR A 41 0.37 2.12 -7.19
N MET A 42 0.74 3.26 -6.61
CA MET A 42 0.49 3.54 -5.19
C MET A 42 -1.00 3.67 -4.88
N PHE A 43 -1.78 4.25 -5.80
CA PHE A 43 -3.22 4.37 -5.65
C PHE A 43 -3.91 3.01 -5.52
N PHE A 44 -3.62 2.08 -6.44
CA PHE A 44 -4.21 0.74 -6.41
C PHE A 44 -3.64 -0.17 -5.31
N SER A 45 -2.35 -0.02 -4.97
CA SER A 45 -1.69 -0.92 -4.02
C SER A 45 -1.84 -0.51 -2.55
N VAL A 46 -2.06 0.77 -2.27
CA VAL A 46 -2.07 1.29 -0.89
C VAL A 46 -3.32 2.12 -0.61
N ILE A 47 -3.67 3.09 -1.45
CA ILE A 47 -4.77 4.01 -1.16
C ILE A 47 -6.10 3.27 -1.15
N ILE A 48 -6.45 2.55 -2.23
CA ILE A 48 -7.72 1.81 -2.30
C ILE A 48 -7.85 0.78 -1.16
N PRO A 49 -6.86 -0.08 -0.89
CA PRO A 49 -7.00 -1.07 0.16
C PRO A 49 -6.96 -0.48 1.59
N SER A 50 -6.41 0.73 1.76
CA SER A 50 -6.47 1.47 3.03
C SER A 50 -7.83 2.14 3.27
N LEU A 51 -8.51 2.60 2.23
CA LEU A 51 -9.84 3.21 2.32
C LEU A 51 -10.95 2.17 2.51
N PHE A 52 -10.73 0.94 2.04
CA PHE A 52 -11.66 -0.18 2.21
C PHE A 52 -10.99 -1.31 2.99
N PRO A 53 -10.79 -1.16 4.32
CA PRO A 53 -10.26 -2.23 5.14
C PRO A 53 -11.20 -3.44 5.13
N GLU A 54 -10.63 -4.65 5.07
CA GLU A 54 -11.39 -5.90 5.17
C GLU A 54 -11.53 -6.30 6.64
N TYR A 55 -12.70 -6.82 6.98
CA TYR A 55 -12.98 -7.42 8.28
C TYR A 55 -12.09 -8.64 8.49
N LYS A 56 -11.28 -8.65 9.54
CA LYS A 56 -10.41 -9.78 9.86
C LYS A 56 -10.99 -10.55 11.05
N LYS A 57 -11.34 -11.83 10.84
CA LYS A 57 -11.74 -12.71 11.95
C LYS A 57 -10.59 -12.82 12.96
N VAL A 58 -10.84 -12.37 14.19
CA VAL A 58 -9.88 -12.27 15.31
C VAL A 58 -9.49 -13.62 15.89
N GLU A 59 -10.24 -14.67 15.54
CA GLU A 59 -10.19 -15.99 16.15
C GLU A 59 -8.85 -16.71 16.02
N GLU A 60 -8.00 -16.39 15.03
CA GLU A 60 -6.76 -17.15 14.78
C GLU A 60 -5.47 -16.59 15.41
N ASN A 61 -5.39 -15.29 15.75
CA ASN A 61 -4.09 -14.68 16.05
C ASN A 61 -3.91 -14.09 17.46
N PHE A 62 -4.98 -13.83 18.22
CA PHE A 62 -4.88 -13.12 19.51
C PHE A 62 -5.31 -13.94 20.73
N ASN A 63 -5.95 -15.10 20.56
CA ASN A 63 -6.31 -15.98 21.67
C ASN A 63 -5.24 -17.06 21.86
N CYS A 64 -4.14 -16.71 22.52
CA CYS A 64 -3.21 -17.66 23.16
C CYS A 64 -3.89 -18.49 24.28
N GLY A 65 -5.03 -19.13 23.98
CA GLY A 65 -5.79 -19.96 24.91
C GLY A 65 -6.67 -19.23 25.94
N ALA A 66 -6.92 -17.93 25.78
CA ALA A 66 -7.83 -17.19 26.66
C ALA A 66 -9.29 -17.31 26.17
N ASN A 67 -10.20 -17.67 27.07
CA ASN A 67 -11.62 -17.93 26.79
C ASN A 67 -12.49 -16.67 26.68
N ASP A 68 -11.97 -15.50 27.07
CA ASP A 68 -12.71 -14.25 27.01
C ASP A 68 -12.19 -13.39 25.86
N LEU A 69 -13.09 -13.06 24.93
CA LEU A 69 -12.84 -12.15 23.82
C LEU A 69 -12.48 -10.76 24.40
N TYR A 70 -11.20 -10.40 24.38
CA TYR A 70 -10.75 -9.05 24.75
C TYR A 70 -11.10 -7.98 23.69
N LEU A 71 -11.53 -8.41 22.51
CA LEU A 71 -11.93 -7.56 21.40
C LEU A 71 -13.19 -8.16 20.81
N ASP A 72 -14.24 -7.37 20.65
CA ASP A 72 -15.40 -7.79 19.89
C ASP A 72 -14.91 -8.17 18.48
N PRO A 73 -15.33 -9.34 17.94
CA PRO A 73 -14.82 -9.81 16.67
C PRO A 73 -15.20 -8.84 15.54
N GLU A 74 -16.21 -7.99 15.81
CA GLU A 74 -16.75 -6.97 14.93
C GLU A 74 -15.86 -5.73 14.75
N GLU A 75 -14.89 -5.51 15.64
CA GLU A 75 -14.08 -4.28 15.69
C GLU A 75 -12.70 -4.42 15.03
N ALA A 76 -12.33 -5.63 14.59
CA ALA A 76 -11.01 -5.89 14.02
C ALA A 76 -10.97 -5.64 12.52
N TYR A 77 -10.71 -4.39 12.16
CA TYR A 77 -10.46 -3.99 10.78
C TYR A 77 -8.98 -4.15 10.43
N GLY A 78 -8.69 -4.91 9.38
CA GLY A 78 -7.34 -5.06 8.82
C GLY A 78 -7.22 -4.34 7.47
N PRO A 79 -6.03 -3.82 7.12
CA PRO A 79 -5.82 -3.30 5.77
C PRO A 79 -6.04 -4.43 4.75
N ARG A 80 -6.90 -4.19 3.75
CA ARG A 80 -7.13 -5.14 2.64
C ARG A 80 -5.80 -5.30 1.91
N THR A 81 -5.32 -6.53 1.72
CA THR A 81 -4.05 -6.73 1.00
C THR A 81 -4.34 -7.06 -0.46
N PRO A 82 -3.86 -6.25 -1.44
CA PRO A 82 -4.23 -6.44 -2.85
C PRO A 82 -3.60 -7.69 -3.50
N PHE A 83 -2.68 -8.38 -2.83
CA PHE A 83 -1.97 -9.56 -3.36
C PHE A 83 -2.29 -10.87 -2.63
N GLY A 84 -3.40 -10.92 -1.87
CA GLY A 84 -3.79 -12.09 -1.09
C GLY A 84 -2.90 -12.29 0.13
N GLY A 85 -3.53 -12.52 1.27
CA GLY A 85 -2.82 -13.04 2.44
C GLY A 85 -2.26 -14.42 2.11
N VAL A 86 -1.04 -14.71 2.59
CA VAL A 86 -0.51 -16.07 2.58
C VAL A 86 -1.49 -16.94 3.34
N LYS A 87 -2.23 -17.81 2.63
CA LYS A 87 -2.93 -18.93 3.26
C LYS A 87 -1.85 -19.87 3.76
N ASN A 88 -1.48 -19.76 5.03
CA ASN A 88 -0.79 -20.85 5.70
C ASN A 88 -1.78 -22.02 5.75
N LYS A 89 -1.37 -23.13 5.15
CA LYS A 89 -2.00 -24.44 5.33
C LYS A 89 -1.85 -24.89 6.76
#